data_AF-A0A257MBI8-F1
#
_entry.id   AF-A0A257MBI8-F1
#
_cell.length_a   1.000
_cell.length_b   1.000
_cell.length_c   1.000
_cell.angle_alpha   90.00
_cell.angle_beta   90.00
_cell.angle_gamma   90.00
#
_symmetry.space_group_name_H-M   'P 1'
#
loop_
_entity.id
_entity.type
_entity.pdbx_description
1 polymer ?
#
loop_
_entity_poly.entity_id
_entity_poly.type
_entity_poly.pdbx_seq_one_letter_code
_entity_poly.pdbx_strand_id
1 'polypeptide(L)'
;MSSSAYDLISIDLVLPGMGGLDVLVRIRKLDPDIPVVMVSGHGTTEMAVVAFENRATKYVVKSLESFKSLPYVFENLIQEARFKSNERAMRSQIERSERIHRSIVENALAGIYILQDGAFRLVNPKLGEIFGTSAESLLGLPFWQMIKPDDMACVSRLESDPLSDIPVYESKVQRKDGTSRWIEFRTVAIEYEGKRAILGNVLDITARKDKEIDMMNESRELSALEGLTEICLSGMDLDGRLGGVLCQMVSGTSGAEAGGIFLREEEGLELRALHGSVEELIRFIGGVETVRLLSQP
;
A
#
# COMPACT_ATOMS: atom_id res chain seq x y z
N MET A 1 -36.55 14.56 -18.58
CA MET A 1 -37.40 13.59 -19.29
C MET A 1 -36.60 12.32 -19.44
N SER A 2 -37.01 11.20 -18.82
CA SER A 2 -36.33 9.92 -19.05
C SER A 2 -36.50 9.57 -20.52
N SER A 3 -35.41 9.50 -21.27
CA SER A 3 -35.41 8.96 -22.63
C SER A 3 -35.87 7.51 -22.54
N SER A 4 -37.12 7.21 -22.90
CA SER A 4 -37.56 5.82 -23.07
C SER A 4 -36.71 5.19 -24.16
N ALA A 5 -35.75 4.37 -23.77
CA ALA A 5 -35.03 3.50 -24.69
C ALA A 5 -36.01 2.46 -25.22
N TYR A 6 -35.99 2.24 -26.54
CA TYR A 6 -36.82 1.22 -27.18
C TYR A 6 -36.16 -0.16 -27.01
N ASP A 7 -36.93 -1.19 -26.68
CA ASP A 7 -36.42 -2.56 -26.49
C ASP A 7 -36.38 -3.38 -27.78
N LEU A 8 -37.14 -2.97 -28.80
CA LEU A 8 -37.26 -3.64 -30.10
C LEU A 8 -37.79 -2.64 -31.12
N ILE A 9 -37.34 -2.78 -32.37
CA ILE A 9 -37.87 -2.02 -33.50
C ILE A 9 -38.51 -2.98 -34.50
N SER A 10 -39.74 -2.69 -34.92
CA SER A 10 -40.41 -3.38 -36.02
C SER A 10 -40.52 -2.41 -37.21
N ILE A 11 -40.16 -2.86 -38.41
CA ILE A 11 -40.06 -2.02 -39.60
C ILE A 11 -40.78 -2.69 -40.77
N ASP A 12 -41.62 -1.93 -41.46
CA ASP A 12 -42.20 -2.37 -42.73
C ASP A 12 -41.16 -2.29 -43.85
N LEU A 13 -41.10 -3.28 -44.74
CA LEU A 13 -40.09 -3.28 -45.80
C LEU A 13 -40.36 -2.21 -46.88
N VAL A 14 -41.64 -1.92 -47.14
CA VAL A 14 -42.09 -0.94 -48.12
C VAL A 14 -42.67 0.26 -47.37
N LEU A 15 -41.97 1.39 -47.39
CA LEU A 15 -42.41 2.65 -46.79
C LEU A 15 -42.44 3.76 -47.87
N PRO A 16 -43.32 4.77 -47.75
CA PRO A 16 -43.31 5.93 -48.65
C PRO A 16 -42.02 6.74 -48.48
N GLY A 17 -41.25 6.91 -49.56
CA GLY A 17 -40.08 7.79 -49.62
C GLY A 17 -38.73 7.22 -49.15
N MET A 18 -38.71 6.12 -48.39
CA MET A 18 -37.47 5.43 -47.96
C MET A 18 -37.72 3.92 -47.87
N GLY A 19 -36.76 3.07 -48.25
CA GLY A 19 -36.91 1.62 -48.09
C GLY A 19 -36.72 1.18 -46.64
N GLY A 20 -37.44 0.16 -46.17
CA GLY A 20 -37.27 -0.37 -44.81
C GLY A 20 -35.84 -0.88 -44.54
N LEU A 21 -35.13 -1.35 -45.57
CA LEU A 21 -33.72 -1.73 -45.49
C LEU A 21 -32.79 -0.53 -45.23
N ASP A 22 -33.06 0.64 -45.82
CA ASP A 22 -32.28 1.85 -45.56
C ASP A 22 -32.43 2.28 -44.09
N VAL A 23 -33.64 2.13 -43.54
CA VAL A 23 -33.92 2.38 -42.13
C VAL A 23 -33.15 1.40 -41.24
N LEU A 24 -33.13 0.10 -41.57
CA LEU A 24 -32.36 -0.91 -40.84
C LEU A 24 -30.86 -0.56 -40.81
N VAL A 25 -30.28 -0.19 -41.95
CA VAL A 25 -28.87 0.24 -42.04
C VAL A 25 -28.63 1.46 -41.14
N ARG A 26 -29.56 2.40 -41.07
CA ARG A 26 -29.43 3.57 -40.20
C ARG A 26 -29.52 3.20 -38.71
N ILE A 27 -30.44 2.31 -38.34
CA ILE A 27 -30.57 1.83 -36.96
C ILE A 27 -29.29 1.15 -36.52
N ARG A 28 -28.70 0.28 -37.35
CA ARG A 28 -27.46 -0.43 -37.00
C ARG A 28 -26.25 0.48 -36.78
N LYS A 29 -26.28 1.71 -37.32
CA LYS A 29 -25.27 2.75 -37.01
C LYS A 29 -25.51 3.45 -35.68
N LEU A 30 -26.75 3.51 -35.21
CA LEU A 30 -27.13 4.15 -33.94
C LEU A 30 -27.09 3.16 -32.77
N ASP A 31 -27.65 1.98 -32.98
CA ASP A 31 -27.71 0.87 -32.04
C ASP A 31 -27.48 -0.46 -32.78
N PRO A 32 -26.27 -1.02 -32.68
CA PRO A 32 -25.93 -2.30 -33.32
C PRO A 32 -26.67 -3.49 -32.74
N ASP A 33 -27.13 -3.40 -31.48
CA ASP A 33 -27.59 -4.55 -30.69
C ASP A 33 -29.11 -4.59 -30.52
N ILE A 34 -29.84 -3.49 -30.77
CA ILE A 34 -31.30 -3.48 -30.66
C ILE A 34 -31.95 -4.52 -31.61
N PRO A 35 -32.88 -5.36 -31.11
CA PRO A 35 -33.62 -6.27 -31.96
C PRO A 35 -34.40 -5.51 -33.05
N VAL A 36 -34.20 -5.90 -34.31
CA VAL A 36 -34.97 -5.34 -35.44
C VAL A 36 -35.72 -6.46 -36.14
N VAL A 37 -37.05 -6.34 -36.19
CA VAL A 37 -37.93 -7.25 -36.90
C VAL A 37 -38.42 -6.58 -38.18
N MET A 38 -38.05 -7.15 -39.32
CA MET A 38 -38.51 -6.71 -40.63
C MET A 38 -39.84 -7.40 -40.94
N VAL A 39 -40.83 -6.62 -41.36
CA VAL A 39 -42.18 -7.09 -41.64
C VAL A 39 -42.52 -6.74 -43.09
N SER A 40 -42.98 -7.70 -43.90
CA SER A 40 -43.28 -7.47 -45.33
C SER A 40 -44.63 -8.04 -45.74
N GLY A 41 -45.36 -7.34 -46.60
CA GLY A 41 -46.60 -7.84 -47.21
C GLY A 41 -46.39 -8.95 -48.25
N HIS A 42 -45.21 -9.02 -48.86
CA HIS A 42 -44.84 -10.07 -49.82
C HIS A 42 -43.53 -10.72 -49.37
N GLY A 43 -43.57 -12.03 -49.10
CA GLY A 43 -42.42 -12.78 -48.60
C GLY A 43 -41.67 -13.44 -49.74
N THR A 44 -40.51 -12.91 -50.11
CA THR A 44 -39.55 -13.64 -50.95
C THR A 44 -38.33 -14.03 -50.13
N THR A 45 -37.69 -15.12 -50.50
CA THR A 45 -36.47 -15.61 -49.84
C THR A 45 -35.33 -14.62 -50.04
N GLU A 46 -35.24 -13.99 -51.21
CA GLU A 46 -34.22 -12.99 -51.56
C GLU A 46 -34.29 -11.78 -50.63
N MET A 47 -35.50 -11.27 -50.33
CA MET A 47 -35.68 -10.12 -49.44
C MET A 47 -35.30 -10.45 -48.00
N ALA A 48 -35.59 -11.68 -47.54
CA ALA A 48 -35.19 -12.15 -46.23
C ALA A 48 -33.66 -12.27 -46.11
N VAL A 49 -32.99 -12.79 -47.15
CA VAL A 49 -31.52 -12.89 -47.20
C VAL A 49 -30.89 -11.50 -47.07
N VAL A 50 -31.33 -10.54 -47.89
CA VAL A 50 -30.80 -9.16 -47.84
C VAL A 50 -31.05 -8.51 -46.47
N ALA A 51 -32.21 -8.76 -45.83
CA ALA A 51 -32.48 -8.27 -44.49
C ALA A 51 -31.50 -8.83 -43.44
N PHE A 52 -31.20 -10.14 -43.49
CA PHE A 52 -30.25 -10.76 -42.58
C PHE A 52 -28.80 -10.35 -42.83
N GLU A 53 -28.39 -10.15 -44.09
CA GLU A 53 -27.08 -9.58 -44.44
C GLU A 53 -26.90 -8.19 -43.81
N ASN A 54 -27.97 -7.40 -43.75
CA ASN A 54 -28.00 -6.10 -43.07
C ASN A 54 -28.27 -6.20 -41.56
N ARG A 55 -28.11 -7.38 -40.96
CA ARG A 55 -28.26 -7.64 -39.52
C ARG A 55 -29.68 -7.41 -38.96
N ALA A 56 -30.72 -7.66 -39.74
CA ALA A 56 -32.06 -7.83 -39.16
C ALA A 56 -32.05 -9.02 -38.19
N THR A 57 -32.76 -8.89 -37.07
CA THR A 57 -32.85 -9.95 -36.07
C THR A 57 -33.88 -11.01 -36.50
N LYS A 58 -34.97 -10.58 -37.13
CA LYS A 58 -36.01 -11.47 -37.66
C LYS A 58 -36.67 -10.88 -38.90
N TYR A 59 -37.12 -11.73 -39.81
CA TYR A 59 -37.97 -11.37 -40.94
C TYR A 59 -39.31 -12.10 -40.83
N VAL A 60 -40.42 -11.37 -41.00
CA VAL A 60 -41.78 -11.88 -40.86
C VAL A 60 -42.63 -11.44 -42.05
N VAL A 61 -43.37 -12.38 -42.64
CA VAL A 61 -44.35 -12.10 -43.70
C VAL A 61 -45.69 -11.74 -43.05
N LYS A 62 -46.33 -10.65 -43.47
CA LYS A 62 -47.63 -10.21 -42.95
C LYS A 62 -48.71 -11.19 -43.37
N SER A 63 -49.04 -12.12 -42.49
CA SER A 63 -50.16 -13.03 -42.61
C SER A 63 -50.97 -13.04 -41.30
N LEU A 64 -52.25 -13.42 -41.39
CA LEU A 64 -53.12 -13.58 -40.21
C LEU A 64 -52.52 -14.50 -39.14
N GLU A 65 -51.77 -15.53 -39.54
CA GLU A 65 -51.06 -16.43 -38.63
C GLU A 65 -49.86 -15.75 -37.97
N SER A 66 -49.07 -14.99 -38.74
CA SER A 66 -47.91 -14.26 -38.21
C SER A 66 -48.32 -13.19 -37.19
N PHE A 67 -49.46 -12.53 -37.38
CA PHE A 67 -49.97 -11.58 -36.38
C PHE A 67 -50.31 -12.23 -35.03
N LYS A 68 -50.71 -13.50 -35.01
CA LYS A 68 -50.98 -14.24 -33.77
C LYS A 68 -49.69 -14.61 -33.02
N SER A 69 -48.60 -14.88 -33.74
CA SER A 69 -47.32 -15.29 -33.15
C SER A 69 -46.35 -14.13 -32.89
N LEU A 70 -46.53 -12.97 -33.55
CA LEU A 70 -45.68 -11.80 -33.42
C LEU A 70 -45.47 -11.30 -31.97
N PRO A 71 -46.50 -11.23 -31.10
CA PRO A 71 -46.29 -10.83 -29.71
C PRO A 71 -45.30 -11.72 -28.97
N TYR A 72 -45.42 -13.04 -29.16
CA TYR A 72 -44.50 -14.02 -28.58
C TYR A 72 -43.09 -13.90 -29.16
N VAL A 73 -42.97 -13.65 -30.47
CA VAL A 73 -41.68 -13.39 -31.12
C VAL A 73 -41.02 -12.14 -30.54
N PHE A 74 -41.76 -11.04 -30.37
CA PHE A 74 -41.23 -9.81 -29.80
C PHE A 74 -40.78 -10.01 -28.35
N GLU A 75 -41.58 -10.67 -27.53
CA GLU A 75 -41.24 -10.94 -26.14
C GLU A 75 -39.94 -11.76 -26.02
N ASN A 76 -39.82 -12.83 -26.80
CA ASN A 76 -38.59 -13.65 -26.83
C ASN A 76 -37.36 -12.84 -27.26
N LEU A 77 -37.48 -12.03 -28.32
CA LEU A 77 -36.37 -11.23 -28.83
C LEU A 77 -35.93 -10.15 -27.81
N ILE A 78 -36.89 -9.52 -27.13
CA ILE A 78 -36.61 -8.55 -26.07
C ILE A 78 -35.90 -9.24 -24.89
N GLN A 79 -36.40 -10.40 -24.45
CA GLN A 79 -35.77 -11.16 -23.36
C GLN A 79 -34.34 -11.57 -23.71
N GLU A 80 -34.11 -12.09 -24.92
CA GLU A 80 -32.78 -12.50 -25.36
C GLU A 80 -31.80 -11.32 -25.43
N ALA A 81 -32.25 -10.18 -25.95
CA ALA A 81 -31.42 -8.97 -26.03
C ALA A 81 -31.08 -8.42 -24.64
N ARG A 82 -32.05 -8.38 -23.72
CA ARG A 82 -31.84 -7.96 -22.34
C ARG A 82 -30.88 -8.89 -21.61
N PHE A 83 -31.02 -10.20 -21.79
CA PHE A 83 -30.11 -11.18 -21.19
C PHE A 83 -28.67 -10.96 -21.64
N LYS A 84 -28.44 -10.83 -22.95
CA LYS A 84 -27.10 -10.57 -23.52
C LYS A 84 -26.53 -9.22 -23.06
N SER A 85 -27.36 -8.18 -23.00
CA SER A 85 -26.93 -6.85 -22.53
C SER A 85 -26.52 -6.90 -21.05
N ASN A 86 -27.33 -7.54 -20.20
CA ASN A 86 -27.02 -7.71 -18.78
C ASN A 86 -25.76 -8.54 -18.56
N GLU A 87 -25.58 -9.64 -19.30
CA GLU A 87 -24.38 -10.48 -19.22
C GLU A 87 -23.12 -9.67 -19.56
N ARG A 88 -23.15 -8.91 -20.67
CA ARG A 88 -22.03 -8.04 -21.07
C ARG A 88 -21.75 -6.95 -20.04
N ALA A 89 -22.80 -6.32 -19.51
CA ALA A 89 -22.66 -5.29 -18.49
C ALA A 89 -22.05 -5.85 -17.20
N MET A 90 -22.53 -7.01 -16.74
CA MET A 90 -22.02 -7.68 -15.54
C MET A 90 -20.57 -8.12 -15.71
N ARG A 91 -20.24 -8.72 -16.87
CA ARG A 91 -18.86 -9.08 -17.21
C ARG A 91 -17.93 -7.86 -17.25
N SER A 92 -18.36 -6.79 -17.91
CA SER A 92 -17.57 -5.54 -17.99
C SER A 92 -17.36 -4.92 -16.60
N GLN A 93 -18.36 -5.01 -15.72
CA GLN A 93 -18.28 -4.54 -14.35
C GLN A 93 -17.28 -5.37 -13.52
N ILE A 94 -17.30 -6.70 -13.65
CA ILE A 94 -16.33 -7.60 -13.00
C ILE A 94 -14.92 -7.29 -13.49
N GLU A 95 -14.70 -7.27 -14.81
CA GLU A 95 -13.38 -6.99 -15.40
C GLU A 95 -12.84 -5.60 -14.98
N ARG A 96 -13.72 -4.61 -14.90
CA ARG A 96 -13.36 -3.27 -14.40
C ARG A 96 -12.99 -3.30 -12.93
N SER A 97 -13.78 -3.98 -12.11
CA SER A 97 -13.55 -4.10 -10.67
C SER A 97 -12.21 -4.77 -10.39
N GLU A 98 -11.96 -5.93 -11.03
CA GLU A 98 -10.70 -6.67 -10.90
C GLU A 98 -9.48 -5.84 -11.31
N ARG A 99 -9.59 -5.09 -12.42
CA ARG A 99 -8.50 -4.21 -12.87
C ARG A 99 -8.20 -3.11 -11.87
N ILE A 100 -9.23 -2.47 -11.31
CA ILE A 100 -9.08 -1.42 -10.30
C ILE A 100 -8.47 -1.99 -9.03
N HIS A 101 -9.01 -3.11 -8.52
CA HIS A 101 -8.49 -3.77 -7.32
C HIS A 101 -7.02 -4.18 -7.48
N ARG A 102 -6.66 -4.80 -8.61
CA ARG A 102 -5.27 -5.15 -8.92
C ARG A 102 -4.37 -3.91 -8.93
N SER A 103 -4.78 -2.85 -9.62
CA SER A 103 -4.02 -1.61 -9.70
C SER A 103 -3.80 -0.98 -8.32
N ILE A 104 -4.80 -1.01 -7.44
CA ILE A 104 -4.69 -0.50 -6.07
C ILE A 104 -3.64 -1.30 -5.28
N VAL A 105 -3.68 -2.63 -5.36
CA VAL A 105 -2.75 -3.50 -4.62
C VAL A 105 -1.32 -3.37 -5.14
N GLU A 106 -1.14 -3.36 -6.47
CA GLU A 106 0.17 -3.29 -7.12
C GLU A 106 0.87 -1.94 -6.91
N ASN A 107 0.12 -0.84 -6.85
CA ASN A 107 0.66 0.52 -6.67
C ASN A 107 0.55 1.04 -5.23
N ALA A 108 0.21 0.17 -4.27
CA ALA A 108 0.13 0.56 -2.87
C ALA A 108 1.51 0.99 -2.34
N LEU A 109 1.54 2.07 -1.56
CA LEU A 109 2.75 2.51 -0.85
C LEU A 109 3.11 1.58 0.32
N ALA A 110 2.14 0.78 0.77
CA ALA A 110 2.33 -0.27 1.76
C ALA A 110 2.61 -1.61 1.08
N GLY A 111 3.45 -2.42 1.71
CA GLY A 111 3.54 -3.85 1.43
C GLY A 111 2.27 -4.54 1.88
N ILE A 112 1.58 -5.23 0.99
CA ILE A 112 0.34 -5.97 1.27
C ILE A 112 0.63 -7.45 1.13
N TYR A 113 0.17 -8.26 2.08
CA TYR A 113 0.28 -9.71 2.00
C TYR A 113 -0.90 -10.47 2.59
N ILE A 114 -1.08 -11.70 2.14
CA ILE A 114 -1.97 -12.68 2.77
C ILE A 114 -1.12 -13.85 3.26
N LEU A 115 -1.25 -14.18 4.55
CA LEU A 115 -0.71 -15.40 5.13
C LEU A 115 -1.81 -16.43 5.32
N GLN A 116 -1.53 -17.66 4.93
CA GLN A 116 -2.38 -18.80 5.19
C GLN A 116 -1.51 -20.02 5.42
N ASP A 117 -1.83 -20.82 6.44
CA ASP A 117 -1.01 -21.96 6.87
C ASP A 117 0.45 -21.55 7.19
N GLY A 118 0.65 -20.34 7.71
CA GLY A 118 1.97 -19.77 8.04
C GLY A 118 2.81 -19.29 6.85
N ALA A 119 2.31 -19.39 5.62
CA ALA A 119 3.04 -19.03 4.39
C ALA A 119 2.36 -17.91 3.60
N PHE A 120 3.17 -17.15 2.85
CA PHE A 120 2.66 -16.09 1.96
C PHE A 120 1.89 -16.68 0.77
N ARG A 121 0.60 -16.36 0.65
CA ARG A 121 -0.25 -16.75 -0.49
C ARG A 121 -0.42 -15.63 -1.51
N LEU A 122 -0.39 -14.40 -1.05
CA LEU A 122 -0.44 -13.21 -1.88
C LEU A 122 0.54 -12.19 -1.32
N VAL A 123 1.27 -11.53 -2.21
CA VAL A 123 2.13 -10.41 -1.87
C VAL A 123 2.09 -9.39 -2.99
N ASN A 124 2.15 -8.10 -2.67
CA ASN A 124 2.31 -7.06 -3.67
C ASN A 124 3.80 -6.74 -3.93
N PRO A 125 4.13 -6.06 -5.04
CA PRO A 125 5.52 -5.68 -5.36
C PRO A 125 6.18 -4.87 -4.24
N LYS A 126 5.42 -3.99 -3.58
CA LYS A 126 5.94 -3.12 -2.54
C LYS A 126 6.51 -3.88 -1.34
N LEU A 127 5.90 -5.00 -0.98
CA LEU A 127 6.43 -5.85 0.09
C LEU A 127 7.81 -6.42 -0.28
N GLY A 128 7.95 -6.90 -1.51
CA GLY A 128 9.24 -7.36 -2.05
C GLY A 128 10.29 -6.27 -1.96
N GLU A 129 9.97 -5.06 -2.39
CA GLU A 129 10.85 -3.90 -2.23
C GLU A 129 11.26 -3.72 -0.77
N ILE A 130 10.32 -3.64 0.19
CA ILE A 130 10.62 -3.43 1.62
C ILE A 130 11.64 -4.47 2.14
N PHE A 131 11.48 -5.74 1.80
CA PHE A 131 12.39 -6.81 2.23
C PHE A 131 13.65 -6.99 1.36
N GLY A 132 13.77 -6.24 0.27
CA GLY A 132 14.91 -6.30 -0.65
C GLY A 132 14.94 -7.59 -1.49
N THR A 133 13.76 -8.09 -1.89
CA THR A 133 13.60 -9.32 -2.69
C THR A 133 12.47 -9.14 -3.72
N SER A 134 12.33 -10.06 -4.67
CA SER A 134 11.15 -10.03 -5.54
C SER A 134 9.91 -10.54 -4.78
N ALA A 135 8.72 -10.05 -5.16
CA ALA A 135 7.45 -10.51 -4.61
C ALA A 135 7.24 -12.00 -4.86
N GLU A 136 7.60 -12.49 -6.05
CA GLU A 136 7.47 -13.90 -6.44
C GLU A 136 8.33 -14.81 -5.55
N SER A 137 9.49 -14.32 -5.11
CA SER A 137 10.37 -15.06 -4.21
C SER A 137 9.81 -15.20 -2.80
N LEU A 138 8.85 -14.35 -2.40
CA LEU A 138 8.19 -14.42 -1.10
C LEU A 138 7.03 -15.41 -1.09
N LEU A 139 6.40 -15.68 -2.24
CA LEU A 139 5.27 -16.58 -2.33
C LEU A 139 5.65 -18.00 -1.86
N GLY A 140 4.84 -18.55 -0.97
CA GLY A 140 5.04 -19.87 -0.36
C GLY A 140 6.12 -19.90 0.73
N LEU A 141 6.90 -18.83 0.92
CA LEU A 141 7.84 -18.77 2.04
C LEU A 141 7.08 -18.64 3.35
N PRO A 142 7.57 -19.28 4.42
CA PRO A 142 7.00 -19.10 5.72
C PRO A 142 7.39 -17.73 6.31
N PHE A 143 6.41 -17.07 6.93
CA PHE A 143 6.55 -15.69 7.41
C PHE A 143 7.71 -15.49 8.41
N TRP A 144 7.99 -16.48 9.26
CA TRP A 144 9.04 -16.43 10.29
C TRP A 144 10.46 -16.37 9.73
N GLN A 145 10.68 -16.62 8.44
CA GLN A 145 12.00 -16.43 7.83
C GLN A 145 12.34 -14.94 7.63
N MET A 146 11.34 -14.05 7.71
CA MET A 146 11.52 -12.62 7.42
C MET A 146 11.50 -11.75 8.66
N ILE A 147 11.01 -12.28 9.78
CA ILE A 147 10.75 -11.53 11.00
C ILE A 147 11.33 -12.31 12.19
N LYS A 148 11.77 -11.59 13.22
CA LYS A 148 12.46 -12.17 14.37
C LYS A 148 11.51 -13.09 15.17
N PRO A 149 12.04 -14.12 15.85
CA PRO A 149 11.22 -15.02 16.67
C PRO A 149 10.37 -14.30 17.73
N ASP A 150 10.87 -13.21 18.32
CA ASP A 150 10.15 -12.46 19.36
C ASP A 150 8.92 -11.72 18.79
N ASP A 151 8.94 -11.37 17.50
CA ASP A 151 7.87 -10.68 16.79
C ASP A 151 6.75 -11.66 16.33
N MET A 152 7.00 -12.97 16.38
CA MET A 152 6.03 -14.02 16.01
C MET A 152 4.85 -14.15 16.97
N ALA A 153 5.02 -13.72 18.22
CA ALA A 153 3.99 -13.81 19.26
C ALA A 153 2.71 -13.02 18.93
N CYS A 154 2.80 -12.04 18.01
CA CYS A 154 1.64 -11.32 17.48
C CYS A 154 0.86 -12.19 16.47
N VAL A 155 1.54 -12.82 15.52
CA VAL A 155 0.89 -13.64 14.48
C VAL A 155 0.18 -14.85 15.09
N SER A 156 0.83 -15.56 16.01
CA SER A 156 0.21 -16.70 16.71
C SER A 156 -1.01 -16.31 17.53
N ARG A 157 -1.05 -15.07 18.07
CA ARG A 157 -2.21 -14.55 18.79
C ARG A 157 -3.41 -14.33 17.87
N LEU A 158 -3.22 -13.74 16.69
CA LEU A 158 -4.28 -13.55 15.69
C LEU A 158 -4.87 -14.86 15.16
N GLU A 159 -4.03 -15.89 15.00
CA GLU A 159 -4.52 -17.22 14.63
C GLU A 159 -5.42 -17.81 15.74
N SER A 160 -5.07 -17.60 17.01
CA SER A 160 -5.80 -18.10 18.16
C SER A 160 -7.06 -17.30 18.52
N ASP A 161 -7.04 -15.96 18.40
CA ASP A 161 -8.13 -15.06 18.75
C ASP A 161 -8.29 -13.93 17.70
N PRO A 162 -9.30 -14.01 16.82
CA PRO A 162 -9.53 -13.04 15.75
C PRO A 162 -10.16 -11.73 16.23
N LEU A 163 -10.62 -11.65 17.48
CA LEU A 163 -11.09 -10.39 18.10
C LEU A 163 -9.95 -9.65 18.80
N SER A 164 -8.75 -10.23 18.84
CA SER A 164 -7.58 -9.59 19.40
C SER A 164 -7.14 -8.46 18.46
N ASP A 165 -7.35 -7.23 18.93
CA ASP A 165 -6.82 -6.03 18.29
C ASP A 165 -5.30 -6.10 18.38
N ILE A 166 -4.60 -6.39 17.28
CA ILE A 166 -3.14 -6.33 17.29
C ILE A 166 -2.74 -4.86 17.14
N PRO A 167 -2.12 -4.26 18.18
CA PRO A 167 -1.64 -2.90 18.09
C PRO A 167 -0.59 -2.79 16.98
N VAL A 168 -0.52 -1.60 16.41
CA VAL A 168 0.52 -1.19 15.47
C VAL A 168 1.89 -1.55 16.03
N TYR A 169 2.61 -2.46 15.38
CA TYR A 169 3.92 -2.91 15.83
C TYR A 169 5.01 -2.32 14.94
N GLU A 170 5.95 -1.60 15.56
CA GLU A 170 7.14 -1.08 14.89
C GLU A 170 8.32 -2.02 15.16
N SER A 171 8.95 -2.53 14.10
CA SER A 171 10.14 -3.39 14.21
C SER A 171 11.21 -2.96 13.22
N LYS A 172 12.46 -3.26 13.57
CA LYS A 172 13.60 -3.08 12.68
C LYS A 172 13.95 -4.41 12.03
N VAL A 173 13.69 -4.50 10.73
CA VAL A 173 14.02 -5.70 9.93
C VAL A 173 15.32 -5.53 9.19
N GLN A 174 15.97 -6.66 8.96
CA GLN A 174 17.17 -6.75 8.15
C GLN A 174 16.81 -7.30 6.78
N ARG A 175 17.19 -6.59 5.74
CA ARG A 175 17.01 -6.98 4.35
C ARG A 175 18.08 -7.99 3.94
N LYS A 176 17.85 -8.69 2.83
CA LYS A 176 18.83 -9.61 2.22
C LYS A 176 20.12 -8.91 1.78
N ASP A 177 20.05 -7.62 1.46
CA ASP A 177 21.21 -6.80 1.09
C ASP A 177 22.04 -6.32 2.31
N GLY A 178 21.64 -6.70 3.53
CA GLY A 178 22.29 -6.30 4.78
C GLY A 178 21.83 -4.97 5.36
N THR A 179 21.07 -4.16 4.62
CA THR A 179 20.50 -2.90 5.12
C THR A 179 19.37 -3.16 6.12
N SER A 180 19.12 -2.21 7.01
CA SER A 180 18.02 -2.29 7.97
C SER A 180 16.92 -1.29 7.63
N ARG A 181 15.67 -1.67 7.83
CA ARG A 181 14.50 -0.79 7.67
C ARG A 181 13.64 -0.83 8.92
N TRP A 182 13.16 0.33 9.32
CA TRP A 182 12.08 0.41 10.30
C TRP A 182 10.77 0.23 9.58
N ILE A 183 9.95 -0.69 10.09
CA ILE A 183 8.68 -0.99 9.48
C ILE A 183 7.58 -1.07 10.52
N GLU A 184 6.40 -0.65 10.11
CA GLU A 184 5.17 -0.69 10.88
C GLU A 184 4.27 -1.76 10.28
N PHE A 185 3.84 -2.72 11.10
CA PHE A 185 2.96 -3.80 10.66
C PHE A 185 1.58 -3.69 11.27
N ARG A 186 0.57 -3.98 10.44
CA ARG A 186 -0.83 -4.09 10.84
C ARG A 186 -1.45 -5.31 10.19
N THR A 187 -2.19 -6.08 10.96
CA THR A 187 -2.74 -7.36 10.49
C THR A 187 -4.18 -7.52 10.93
N VAL A 188 -5.00 -8.10 10.07
CA VAL A 188 -6.40 -8.42 10.34
C VAL A 188 -6.70 -9.85 9.90
N ALA A 189 -7.56 -10.55 10.65
CA ALA A 189 -8.05 -11.86 10.26
C ALA A 189 -9.07 -11.72 9.12
N ILE A 190 -8.92 -12.53 8.06
CA ILE A 190 -9.83 -12.58 6.92
C ILE A 190 -10.15 -14.02 6.55
N GLU A 191 -11.14 -14.21 5.69
CA GLU A 191 -11.33 -15.46 4.96
C GLU A 191 -10.71 -15.32 3.56
N TYR A 192 -9.89 -16.30 3.18
CA TYR A 192 -9.28 -16.39 1.86
C TYR A 192 -9.42 -17.83 1.36
N GLU A 193 -9.97 -18.01 0.16
CA GLU A 193 -10.26 -19.33 -0.45
C GLU A 193 -11.04 -20.29 0.49
N GLY A 194 -12.00 -19.75 1.27
CA GLY A 194 -12.82 -20.54 2.20
C GLY A 194 -12.11 -21.01 3.46
N LYS A 195 -10.88 -20.53 3.71
CA LYS A 195 -10.10 -20.83 4.92
C LYS A 195 -9.69 -19.55 5.63
N ARG A 196 -9.36 -19.69 6.92
CA ARG A 196 -8.86 -18.57 7.73
C ARG A 196 -7.48 -18.15 7.21
N ALA A 197 -7.30 -16.85 7.06
CA ALA A 197 -6.05 -16.24 6.63
C ALA A 197 -5.83 -14.90 7.36
N ILE A 198 -4.63 -14.34 7.22
CA ILE A 198 -4.27 -13.04 7.80
C ILE A 198 -3.90 -12.11 6.65
N LEU A 199 -4.58 -10.96 6.57
CA LEU A 199 -4.20 -9.86 5.69
C LEU A 199 -3.29 -8.92 6.48
N GLY A 200 -2.06 -8.74 6.01
CA GLY A 200 -1.10 -7.83 6.60
C GLY A 200 -0.75 -6.66 5.70
N ASN A 201 -0.51 -5.52 6.33
CA ASN A 201 0.01 -4.30 5.73
C ASN A 201 1.32 -3.93 6.42
N VAL A 202 2.32 -3.55 5.63
CA VAL A 202 3.67 -3.18 6.05
C VAL A 202 3.99 -1.81 5.51
N LEU A 203 4.29 -0.86 6.37
CA LEU A 203 4.73 0.47 5.99
C LEU A 203 6.22 0.61 6.30
N ASP A 204 7.01 1.11 5.34
CA ASP A 204 8.37 1.56 5.62
C ASP A 204 8.30 2.92 6.32
N ILE A 205 8.70 2.93 7.59
CA ILE A 205 8.73 4.12 8.44
C ILE A 205 10.17 4.59 8.71
N THR A 206 11.15 4.09 7.96
CA THR A 206 12.57 4.43 8.13
C THR A 206 12.78 5.94 8.02
N ALA A 207 12.22 6.58 6.98
CA ALA A 207 12.33 8.02 6.80
C ALA A 207 11.70 8.82 7.95
N ARG A 208 10.61 8.31 8.55
CA ARG A 208 10.00 8.92 9.74
C ARG A 208 10.95 8.81 10.94
N LYS A 209 11.49 7.62 11.18
CA LYS A 209 12.40 7.35 12.32
C LYS A 209 13.71 8.10 12.21
N ASP A 210 14.30 8.19 11.02
CA ASP A 210 15.52 8.96 10.80
C ASP A 210 15.29 10.44 11.14
N LYS A 211 14.16 11.01 10.70
CA LYS A 211 13.80 12.39 11.03
C LYS A 211 13.52 12.60 12.53
N GLU A 212 12.87 11.65 13.19
CA GLU A 212 12.66 11.70 14.64
C GLU A 212 14.00 11.70 15.39
N ILE A 213 14.95 10.87 14.97
CA ILE A 213 16.30 10.81 15.55
C ILE A 213 17.06 12.10 15.32
N ASP A 214 17.03 12.65 14.10
CA ASP A 214 17.70 13.91 13.77
C ASP A 214 17.15 15.06 14.63
N MET A 215 15.83 15.17 14.76
CA MET A 215 15.18 16.18 15.62
C MET A 215 15.54 15.99 17.11
N MET A 216 15.62 14.75 17.58
CA MET A 216 16.04 14.46 18.96
C MET A 216 17.50 14.86 19.20
N ASN A 217 18.38 14.64 18.23
CA ASN A 217 19.79 15.04 18.32
C ASN A 217 19.94 16.57 18.33
N GLU A 218 19.25 17.27 17.42
CA GLU A 218 19.26 18.73 17.36
C GLU A 218 18.72 19.35 18.66
N SER A 219 17.63 18.80 19.21
CA SER A 219 17.07 19.21 20.50
C SER A 219 18.08 19.02 21.65
N ARG A 220 18.77 17.86 21.68
CA ARG A 220 19.83 17.60 22.66
C ARG A 220 20.99 18.59 22.54
N GLU A 221 21.43 18.91 21.33
CA GLU A 221 22.50 19.87 21.08
C GLU A 221 22.11 21.28 21.57
N LEU A 222 20.89 21.74 21.26
CA LEU A 222 20.38 23.02 21.73
C LEU A 222 20.30 23.07 23.26
N SER A 223 19.74 22.04 23.90
CA SER A 223 19.67 21.96 25.37
C SER A 223 21.06 21.97 26.03
N ALA A 224 22.05 21.32 25.42
CA ALA A 224 23.43 21.37 25.90
C ALA A 224 24.02 22.79 25.76
N LEU A 225 23.78 23.46 24.63
CA LEU A 225 24.28 24.83 24.41
C LEU A 225 23.64 25.85 25.36
N GLU A 226 22.34 25.72 25.64
CA GLU A 226 21.62 26.53 26.63
C GLU A 226 22.23 26.35 28.03
N GLY A 227 22.44 25.10 28.46
CA GLY A 227 23.04 24.80 29.76
C GLY A 227 24.46 25.37 29.90
N LEU A 228 25.29 25.25 28.87
CA LEU A 228 26.62 25.88 28.83
C LEU A 228 26.54 27.40 28.92
N THR A 229 25.55 28.02 28.26
CA THR A 229 25.35 29.47 28.28
C THR A 229 24.95 29.95 29.68
N GLU A 230 24.03 29.23 30.35
CA GLU A 230 23.62 29.51 31.72
C GLU A 230 24.80 29.41 32.69
N ILE A 231 25.63 28.36 32.59
CA ILE A 231 26.86 28.21 33.39
C ILE A 231 27.82 29.38 33.14
N CYS A 232 27.92 29.88 31.91
CA CYS A 232 28.80 31.01 31.61
C CYS A 232 28.27 32.35 32.14
N LEU A 233 26.95 32.50 32.26
CA LEU A 233 26.29 33.72 32.71
C LEU A 233 26.02 33.75 34.23
N SER A 234 26.12 32.62 34.92
CA SER A 234 25.76 32.45 36.33
C SER A 234 26.64 33.21 37.34
N GLY A 235 27.63 33.99 36.89
CA GLY A 235 28.54 34.74 37.77
C GLY A 235 29.46 33.85 38.62
N MET A 236 29.53 32.54 38.32
CA MET A 236 30.46 31.61 38.95
C MET A 236 31.92 31.98 38.62
N ASP A 237 32.83 31.60 39.52
CA ASP A 237 34.26 31.65 39.26
C ASP A 237 34.67 30.66 38.15
N LEU A 238 35.91 30.79 37.66
CA LEU A 238 36.38 30.01 36.52
C LEU A 238 36.29 28.50 36.78
N ASP A 239 36.64 28.06 37.99
CA ASP A 239 36.64 26.64 38.36
C ASP A 239 35.21 26.09 38.47
N GLY A 240 34.26 26.86 39.02
CA GLY A 240 32.83 26.52 39.02
C GLY A 240 32.22 26.43 37.62
N ARG A 241 32.63 27.33 36.71
CA ARG A 241 32.23 27.27 35.29
C ARG A 241 32.76 26.01 34.62
N LEU A 242 34.06 25.73 34.78
CA LEU A 242 34.69 24.53 34.22
C LEU A 242 34.04 23.25 34.76
N GLY A 243 33.68 23.22 36.04
CA GLY A 243 32.93 22.12 36.66
C GLY A 243 31.53 21.91 36.07
N GLY A 244 30.77 22.98 35.88
CA GLY A 244 29.45 22.91 35.24
C GLY A 244 29.51 22.40 33.81
N VAL A 245 30.45 22.93 33.01
CA VAL A 245 30.66 22.52 31.60
C VAL A 245 31.03 21.04 31.52
N LEU A 246 31.98 20.60 32.35
CA LEU A 246 32.42 19.22 32.42
C LEU A 246 31.28 18.27 32.80
N CYS A 247 30.42 18.69 33.74
CA CYS A 247 29.27 17.91 34.16
C CYS A 247 28.24 17.69 33.04
N GLN A 248 27.94 18.73 32.27
CA GLN A 248 27.03 18.60 31.12
C GLN A 248 27.61 17.74 30.01
N MET A 249 28.90 17.88 29.70
CA MET A 249 29.57 17.08 28.66
C MET A 249 29.62 15.59 29.00
N VAL A 250 29.96 15.25 30.25
CA VAL A 250 30.05 13.86 30.69
C VAL A 250 28.65 13.22 30.80
N SER A 251 27.65 13.96 31.32
CA SER A 251 26.27 13.46 31.43
C SER A 251 25.59 13.23 30.06
N GLY A 252 26.01 13.94 29.01
CA GLY A 252 25.46 13.80 27.65
C GLY A 252 26.10 12.70 26.80
N THR A 253 27.25 12.15 27.22
CA THR A 253 28.01 11.18 26.42
C THR A 253 27.82 9.77 26.97
N SER A 254 27.22 8.87 26.19
CA SER A 254 27.04 7.48 26.62
C SER A 254 28.41 6.78 26.71
N GLY A 255 28.87 6.50 27.94
CA GLY A 255 30.08 5.72 28.21
C GLY A 255 31.20 6.45 28.97
N ALA A 256 31.05 7.74 29.30
CA ALA A 256 32.00 8.44 30.16
C ALA A 256 31.49 8.45 31.61
N GLU A 257 32.22 7.79 32.52
CA GLU A 257 31.86 7.71 33.95
C GLU A 257 32.55 8.79 34.80
N ALA A 258 33.68 9.32 34.32
CA ALA A 258 34.42 10.39 34.98
C ALA A 258 35.12 11.29 33.95
N GLY A 259 35.35 12.56 34.31
CA GLY A 259 36.09 13.53 33.53
C GLY A 259 36.81 14.53 34.43
N GLY A 260 37.95 15.05 33.99
CA GLY A 260 38.72 16.05 34.74
C GLY A 260 39.33 17.10 33.82
N ILE A 261 39.32 18.37 34.25
CA ILE A 261 40.01 19.48 33.56
C ILE A 261 41.24 19.85 34.37
N PHE A 262 42.41 19.81 33.72
CA PHE A 262 43.68 20.13 34.35
C PHE A 262 44.31 21.37 33.72
N LEU A 263 44.92 22.22 34.54
CA LEU A 263 45.75 23.34 34.11
C LEU A 263 47.22 22.96 34.26
N ARG A 264 48.05 23.29 33.26
CA ARG A 264 49.50 23.06 33.31
C ARG A 264 50.18 24.28 33.93
N GLU A 265 50.81 24.07 35.07
CA GLU A 265 51.67 25.04 35.76
C GLU A 265 53.15 24.66 35.64
N GLU A 266 54.05 25.54 36.10
CA GLU A 266 55.51 25.33 36.01
C GLU A 266 55.98 24.08 36.77
N GLU A 267 55.26 23.69 37.84
CA GLU A 267 55.62 22.55 38.69
C GLU A 267 54.77 21.27 38.44
N GLY A 268 53.75 21.31 37.57
CA GLY A 268 52.92 20.13 37.31
C GLY A 268 51.54 20.41 36.67
N LEU A 269 50.65 19.42 36.74
CA LEU A 269 49.24 19.54 36.34
C LEU A 269 48.37 19.72 37.58
N GLU A 270 47.60 20.80 37.63
CA GLU A 270 46.62 21.09 38.70
C GLU A 270 45.20 20.76 38.22
N LEU A 271 44.42 20.02 39.02
CA LEU A 271 43.02 19.69 38.70
C LEU A 271 42.10 20.87 39.03
N ARG A 272 41.43 21.44 38.03
CA ARG A 272 40.53 22.61 38.16
C ARG A 272 39.06 22.25 38.20
N ALA A 273 38.67 21.13 37.60
CA ALA A 273 37.30 20.63 37.64
C ALA A 273 37.24 19.11 37.53
N LEU A 274 36.30 18.49 38.23
CA LEU A 274 36.09 17.04 38.26
C LEU A 274 34.60 16.72 38.12
N HIS A 275 34.29 15.72 37.30
CA HIS A 275 33.00 15.03 37.26
C HIS A 275 33.22 13.54 37.52
N GLY A 276 32.41 12.94 38.39
CA GLY A 276 32.62 11.57 38.89
C GLY A 276 33.50 11.52 40.15
N SER A 277 33.84 10.31 40.61
CA SER A 277 34.67 10.14 41.79
C SER A 277 36.17 10.25 41.46
N VAL A 278 36.96 10.70 42.45
CA VAL A 278 38.43 10.74 42.34
C VAL A 278 39.00 9.33 42.09
N GLU A 279 38.37 8.29 42.65
CA GLU A 279 38.78 6.90 42.47
C GLU A 279 38.61 6.40 41.02
N GLU A 280 37.53 6.79 40.35
CA GLU A 280 37.30 6.47 38.93
C GLU A 280 38.30 7.20 38.02
N LEU A 281 38.59 8.46 38.31
CA LEU A 281 39.60 9.24 37.59
C LEU A 281 41.01 8.64 37.75
N ILE A 282 41.38 8.22 38.97
CA ILE A 282 42.67 7.56 39.25
C ILE A 282 42.75 6.21 38.55
N ARG A 283 41.65 5.44 38.52
CA ARG A 283 41.60 4.17 37.78
C ARG A 283 41.81 4.37 36.28
N PHE A 284 41.23 5.42 35.70
CA PHE A 284 41.44 5.79 34.30
C PHE A 284 42.89 6.17 34.03
N ILE A 285 43.47 7.07 34.84
CA ILE A 285 44.87 7.51 34.69
C ILE A 285 45.85 6.34 34.93
N GLY A 286 45.56 5.45 35.87
CA GLY A 286 46.39 4.27 36.16
C GLY A 286 46.34 3.17 35.10
N GLY A 287 45.31 3.16 34.25
CA GLY A 287 45.19 2.24 33.11
C GLY A 287 45.84 2.74 31.81
N VAL A 288 46.15 4.04 31.72
CA VAL A 288 46.88 4.64 30.60
C VAL A 288 48.36 4.65 30.98
N GLU A 289 49.15 3.73 30.43
CA GLU A 289 50.61 3.77 30.58
C GLU A 289 51.14 5.18 30.30
N THR A 290 52.05 5.61 31.16
CA THR A 290 52.49 6.96 31.48
C THR A 290 53.30 7.66 30.37
N VAL A 291 52.94 7.48 29.10
CA VAL A 291 53.66 8.10 27.98
C VAL A 291 52.70 8.48 26.86
N ARG A 292 52.34 9.78 26.78
CA ARG A 292 52.13 10.60 25.55
C ARG A 292 51.14 11.76 25.67
N LEU A 293 50.65 12.15 26.84
CA LEU A 293 49.85 13.40 26.95
C LEU A 293 50.70 14.68 27.09
N LEU A 294 52.03 14.57 27.27
CA LEU A 294 52.94 15.71 27.46
C LEU A 294 54.05 15.81 26.39
N SER A 295 53.94 15.08 25.28
CA SER A 295 54.99 15.06 24.25
C SER A 295 54.43 15.02 22.83
N GLN A 296 53.78 16.12 22.41
CA GLN A 296 53.96 16.68 21.07
C GLN A 296 53.97 18.22 21.17
N PRO A 297 54.80 18.90 20.37
CA PRO A 297 55.00 20.35 20.43
C PRO A 297 53.77 21.17 20.02
#